data_AF-A0A2H1E5C8-F1
#
_entry.id   AF-A0A2H1E5C8-F1
#
_cell.length_a   1.000
_cell.length_b   1.000
_cell.length_c   1.000
_cell.angle_alpha   90.00
_cell.angle_beta   90.00
_cell.angle_gamma   90.00
#
_symmetry.space_group_name_H-M   'P 1'
#
loop_
_entity.id
_entity.type
_entity.pdbx_description
1 polymer ?
#
loop_
_entity_poly.entity_id
_entity_poly.type
_entity_poly.pdbx_seq_one_letter_code
_entity_poly.pdbx_strand_id
1 'polypeptide(L)'
;MLLLAVLKAYGGTFYSYGHKGSVNTITQNKKSNAPKFPLEGEIDIMPYYNDNIYGNEYYQHNYHKRRVASQKDFLSLIWLTKLELK
;
A
#
# COMPACT_ATOMS: atom_id res chain seq x y z
N MET A 1 -9.57 -2.42 1.71
CA MET A 1 -10.19 -2.89 0.43
C MET A 1 -10.48 -1.77 -0.57
N LEU A 2 -10.93 -0.57 -0.16
CA LEU A 2 -11.29 0.53 -1.09
C LEU A 2 -10.12 0.98 -2.01
N LEU A 3 -8.92 1.18 -1.45
CA LEU A 3 -7.74 1.62 -2.22
C LEU A 3 -7.28 0.60 -3.27
N LEU A 4 -7.47 -0.69 -3.00
CA LEU A 4 -7.08 -1.78 -3.89
C LEU A 4 -7.96 -1.82 -5.15
N ALA A 5 -9.27 -1.59 -4.98
CA ALA A 5 -10.24 -1.52 -6.08
C ALA A 5 -9.98 -0.29 -6.96
N VAL A 6 -9.62 0.84 -6.34
CA VAL A 6 -9.23 2.08 -7.03
C VAL A 6 -7.98 1.85 -7.88
N LEU A 7 -6.90 1.31 -7.32
CA LEU A 7 -5.68 1.05 -8.11
C LEU A 7 -5.89 0.05 -9.25
N LYS A 8 -6.80 -0.93 -9.06
CA LYS A 8 -7.21 -1.84 -10.13
C LYS A 8 -7.87 -1.09 -11.29
N ALA A 9 -8.71 -0.11 -10.99
CA ALA A 9 -9.36 0.73 -12.00
C ALA A 9 -8.36 1.69 -12.68
N TYR A 10 -7.35 2.19 -11.95
CA TYR A 10 -6.36 3.12 -12.49
C TYR A 10 -5.31 2.43 -13.38
N GLY A 11 -4.71 1.34 -12.90
CA GLY A 11 -3.54 0.71 -13.53
C GLY A 11 -3.68 -0.78 -13.83
N GLY A 12 -4.85 -1.37 -13.58
CA GLY A 12 -5.07 -2.80 -13.75
C GLY A 12 -4.52 -3.66 -12.60
N THR A 13 -4.59 -4.97 -12.80
CA THR A 13 -4.31 -6.00 -11.77
C THR A 13 -2.89 -5.97 -11.22
N PHE A 14 -1.91 -5.53 -11.99
CA PHE A 14 -0.52 -5.43 -11.54
C PHE A 14 -0.34 -4.38 -10.42
N TYR A 15 -1.03 -3.24 -10.53
CA TYR A 15 -0.96 -2.18 -9.52
C TYR A 15 -1.79 -2.51 -8.26
N SER A 16 -2.89 -3.27 -8.41
CA SER A 16 -3.71 -3.66 -7.27
C SER A 16 -3.15 -4.87 -6.53
N TYR A 17 -2.92 -5.98 -7.22
CA TYR A 17 -2.64 -7.27 -6.57
C TYR A 17 -1.16 -7.45 -6.22
N GLY A 18 -0.28 -6.62 -6.77
CA GLY A 18 1.14 -6.66 -6.47
C GLY A 18 1.51 -6.04 -5.13
N HIS A 19 0.62 -5.24 -4.50
CA HIS A 19 0.91 -4.47 -3.29
C HIS A 19 2.28 -3.75 -3.38
N LYS A 20 2.46 -2.95 -4.45
CA LYS A 20 3.75 -2.31 -4.78
C LYS A 20 4.94 -3.28 -4.87
N GLY A 21 4.67 -4.47 -5.38
CA GLY A 21 5.68 -5.51 -5.59
C GLY A 21 5.99 -6.34 -4.35
N SER A 22 5.36 -6.09 -3.20
CA SER A 22 5.55 -6.87 -1.97
C SER A 22 4.83 -8.23 -2.00
N VAL A 23 3.96 -8.47 -2.99
CA VAL A 23 3.16 -9.69 -3.14
C VAL A 23 3.39 -10.31 -4.51
N ASN A 24 3.39 -11.65 -4.56
CA ASN A 24 3.31 -12.37 -5.83
C ASN A 24 1.89 -12.25 -6.40
N THR A 25 1.75 -11.63 -7.57
CA THR A 25 0.45 -11.33 -8.19
C THR A 25 -0.37 -12.56 -8.59
N ILE A 26 0.24 -13.74 -8.69
CA ILE A 26 -0.45 -15.00 -9.01
C ILE A 26 -0.86 -15.69 -7.71
N THR A 27 0.09 -15.95 -6.81
CA THR A 27 -0.17 -16.73 -5.59
C THR A 27 -0.74 -15.91 -4.44
N GLN A 28 -0.76 -14.58 -4.56
CA GLN A 28 -1.18 -13.63 -3.53
C GLN A 28 -0.38 -13.74 -2.21
N ASN A 29 0.72 -14.48 -2.21
CA ASN A 29 1.60 -14.61 -1.05
C ASN A 29 2.56 -13.42 -0.96
N LYS A 30 2.75 -12.92 0.27
CA LYS A 30 3.78 -11.92 0.58
C LYS A 30 5.15 -12.46 0.20
N LYS A 31 5.93 -11.67 -0.53
CA LYS A 31 7.28 -12.06 -0.92
C LYS A 31 8.21 -11.99 0.28
N SER A 32 9.18 -12.89 0.35
CA SER A 32 10.23 -12.88 1.38
C SER A 32 11.06 -11.60 1.34
N ASN A 33 11.22 -10.96 0.18
CA ASN A 33 11.92 -9.70 -0.01
C ASN A 33 11.02 -8.46 0.09
N ALA A 34 9.79 -8.59 0.61
CA ALA A 34 8.96 -7.44 0.93
C ALA A 34 9.70 -6.46 1.88
N PRO A 35 9.45 -5.15 1.78
CA PRO A 35 10.09 -4.17 2.65
C PRO A 35 9.78 -4.47 4.12
N LYS A 36 10.68 -4.11 5.03
CA LYS A 36 10.39 -4.14 6.47
C LYS A 36 9.64 -2.88 6.89
N PHE A 37 8.87 -2.97 7.97
CA PHE A 37 8.25 -1.78 8.55
C PHE A 37 9.31 -0.70 8.86
N PRO A 38 9.10 0.56 8.44
CA PRO A 38 10.05 1.62 8.71
C PRO A 38 10.07 1.92 10.21
N LEU A 39 11.28 2.06 10.78
CA LEU A 39 11.46 2.33 12.21
C LEU A 39 10.88 3.69 12.60
N GLU A 40 11.02 4.67 11.70
CA GLU A 40 10.60 6.06 11.89
C GLU A 40 9.86 6.58 10.64
N GLY A 41 9.23 7.75 10.75
CA GLY A 41 8.50 8.37 9.64
C GLY A 41 7.19 7.66 9.27
N GLU A 42 6.70 7.92 8.07
CA GLU A 42 5.41 7.40 7.59
C GLU A 42 5.48 5.93 7.17
N ILE A 43 4.36 5.23 7.29
CA ILE A 43 4.16 3.85 6.84
C ILE A 43 3.21 3.92 5.64
N ASP A 44 3.72 3.63 4.45
CA ASP A 44 2.89 3.53 3.26
C ASP A 44 1.87 2.39 3.44
N ILE A 45 0.59 2.68 3.26
CA ILE A 45 -0.47 1.69 3.48
C ILE A 45 -0.57 0.61 2.39
N MET A 46 0.14 0.78 1.26
CA MET A 46 0.00 -0.10 0.11
C MET A 46 0.81 -1.41 0.16
N PRO A 47 2.11 -1.39 0.50
CA PRO A 47 2.89 -2.61 0.59
C PRO A 47 2.46 -3.47 1.78
N TYR A 48 2.60 -4.78 1.64
CA TYR A 48 2.78 -5.64 2.80
C TYR A 48 4.21 -5.55 3.29
N TYR A 49 4.36 -5.54 4.60
CA TYR A 49 5.65 -5.43 5.25
C TYR A 49 6.07 -6.74 5.90
N ASN A 50 7.38 -6.95 5.93
CA ASN A 50 8.03 -7.89 6.82
C ASN A 50 8.30 -7.23 8.18
N ASP A 51 8.46 -8.08 9.17
CA ASP A 51 8.73 -7.65 10.54
C ASP A 51 10.08 -6.93 10.61
N ASN A 52 10.13 -5.89 11.46
CA ASN A 52 11.36 -5.21 11.83
C ASN A 52 11.78 -5.63 13.25
N ILE A 53 12.64 -4.85 13.91
CA ILE A 53 13.11 -5.15 15.27
C ILE A 53 11.99 -5.18 16.32
N TYR A 54 10.86 -4.52 16.05
CA TYR A 54 9.69 -4.51 16.94
C TYR A 54 8.75 -5.69 16.66
N GLY A 55 8.97 -6.45 15.59
CA GLY A 55 8.10 -7.54 15.16
C GLY A 55 7.06 -7.08 14.15
N ASN A 56 5.84 -7.60 14.29
CA ASN A 56 4.73 -7.36 13.36
C ASN A 56 4.09 -5.96 13.53
N GLU A 57 2.99 -5.72 12.81
CA GLU A 57 2.30 -4.43 12.77
C GLU A 57 1.79 -3.92 14.13
N TYR A 58 1.37 -4.82 15.03
CA TYR A 58 0.78 -4.46 16.33
C TYR A 58 1.80 -3.86 17.29
N TYR A 59 3.09 -4.13 17.06
CA TYR A 59 4.19 -3.64 17.88
C TYR A 59 4.83 -2.36 17.33
N GLN A 60 4.37 -1.87 16.18
CA GLN A 60 4.90 -0.65 15.61
C GLN A 60 4.39 0.57 16.37
N HIS A 61 5.31 1.40 16.88
CA HIS A 61 4.95 2.63 17.55
C HIS A 61 4.09 3.53 16.66
N ASN A 62 2.97 4.01 17.21
CA ASN A 62 2.01 4.88 16.53
C ASN A 62 1.52 4.32 15.17
N TYR A 63 1.44 2.99 15.02
CA TYR A 63 1.10 2.31 13.76
C TYR A 63 -0.03 3.01 12.99
N HIS A 64 -1.19 3.18 13.62
CA HIS A 64 -2.36 3.79 12.96
C HIS A 64 -2.15 5.27 12.58
N LYS A 65 -1.40 6.04 13.36
CA LYS A 65 -1.18 7.48 13.10
C LYS A 65 -0.13 7.72 12.00
N ARG A 66 0.80 6.78 11.82
CA ARG A 66 1.88 6.87 10.83
C ARG A 66 1.46 6.36 9.45
N ARG A 67 0.29 5.74 9.33
CA ARG A 67 -0.20 5.15 8.08
C ARG A 67 -0.68 6.23 7.11
N VAL A 68 -0.02 6.31 5.97
CA VAL A 68 -0.28 7.33 4.95
C VAL A 68 -0.40 6.68 3.57
N ALA A 69 -1.32 7.17 2.73
CA ALA A 69 -1.39 6.79 1.33
C ALA A 69 -0.29 7.51 0.56
N SER A 70 0.49 6.79 -0.25
CA SER A 70 1.51 7.47 -1.04
C SER A 70 0.88 8.51 -1.99
N GLN A 71 1.64 9.55 -2.31
CA GLN A 71 1.18 10.62 -3.21
C GLN A 71 0.64 10.08 -4.54
N LYS A 72 1.30 9.07 -5.13
CA LYS A 72 0.84 8.45 -6.38
C LYS A 72 -0.51 7.78 -6.22
N ASP A 73 -0.73 7.05 -5.13
CA ASP A 73 -2.00 6.36 -4.87
C ASP A 73 -3.13 7.38 -4.64
N PHE A 74 -2.82 8.47 -3.94
CA PHE A 74 -3.75 9.58 -3.74
C PHE A 74 -4.10 10.30 -5.05
N LEU A 75 -3.10 10.62 -5.89
CA LEU A 75 -3.34 11.23 -7.21
C LEU A 75 -4.11 10.29 -8.13
N SER A 76 -3.89 8.97 -8.04
CA SER A 76 -4.63 7.97 -8.81
C SER A 76 -6.10 7.92 -8.40
N LEU A 77 -6.38 8.09 -7.10
CA LEU A 77 -7.74 8.24 -6.59
C LEU A 77 -8.41 9.49 -7.18
N ILE A 78 -7.73 10.64 -7.15
CA ILE A 78 -8.25 11.90 -7.74
C ILE A 78 -8.44 11.76 -9.25
N TRP A 79 -7.54 11.10 -9.96
CA TRP A 79 -7.68 10.86 -11.39
C TRP A 79 -8.92 10.04 -11.71
N LEU A 80 -9.20 9.02 -10.88
CA LEU A 80 -10.36 8.15 -11.04
C LEU A 80 -11.68 8.81 -10.68
N THR A 81 -11.69 9.87 -9.89
CA THR A 81 -12.94 10.62 -9.68
C THR A 81 -13.39 11.34 -10.93
N LYS A 82 -12.58 11.38 -12.02
CA LYS A 82 -12.83 12.10 -13.27
C LYS A 82 -13.66 13.34 -12.96
N LEU A 83 -13.04 14.30 -12.27
CA LEU A 83 -13.62 15.60 -11.97
C LEU A 83 -14.38 16.11 -13.20
N GLU A 84 -15.71 16.05 -13.17
CA GLU A 84 -16.52 16.94 -14.00
C GLU A 84 -16.36 18.32 -13.37
N LEU A 85 -15.34 19.06 -13.83
CA LEU A 85 -15.28 20.49 -13.58
C LEU A 85 -16.45 21.11 -14.34
N LYS A 86 -17.49 21.49 -13.60
CA LYS A 86 -18.54 22.39 -14.10
C LYS A 86 -18.06 23.83 -14.01
#